data_AF-A0A435I1P5-F1
#
_entry.id   AF-A0A435I1P5-F1
#
_cell.length_a   1.000
_cell.length_b   1.000
_cell.length_c   1.000
_cell.angle_alpha   90.00
_cell.angle_beta   90.00
_cell.angle_gamma   90.00
#
_symmetry.space_group_name_H-M   'P 1'
#
loop_
_entity.id
_entity.type
_entity.pdbx_description
1 polymer ?
#
loop_
_entity_poly.entity_id
_entity_poly.type
_entity_poly.pdbx_seq_one_letter_code
_entity_poly.pdbx_strand_id
1 'polypeptide(L)' 'MTRGPYETRLDPALWAYIDAVNAWYPPEIIGLPIDKQRAVYDRMSRAFHQGRPAGVKASDGLIAAAGRDIPVRRYRLE' A
#
# COMPACT_ATOMS: atom_id res chain seq x y z
N MET A 1 9.71 14.98 -21.44
CA MET A 1 10.33 13.86 -20.69
C MET A 1 9.66 12.59 -21.15
N THR A 2 10.42 11.61 -21.62
CA THR A 2 9.89 10.28 -21.98
C THR A 2 9.59 9.49 -20.71
N ARG A 3 8.62 8.57 -20.73
CA ARG A 3 8.26 7.72 -19.58
C ARG A 3 9.30 6.63 -19.25
N GLY A 4 10.55 6.82 -19.69
CA GLY A 4 11.66 5.91 -19.46
C GLY A 4 11.64 4.63 -20.31
N PRO A 5 12.50 3.65 -19.99
CA PRO A 5 12.74 2.44 -20.80
C PRO A 5 11.53 1.50 -21.00
N TYR A 6 10.43 1.74 -20.29
CA TYR A 6 9.21 0.93 -20.33
C TYR A 6 8.04 1.65 -21.01
N GLU A 7 8.24 2.85 -21.55
CA GLU A 7 7.18 3.69 -22.13
C GLU A 7 6.24 2.93 -23.09
N THR A 8 6.81 2.12 -23.98
CA THR A 8 6.07 1.34 -24.99
C THR A 8 5.72 -0.09 -24.55
N ARG A 9 6.08 -0.49 -23.33
CA ARG A 9 5.93 -1.87 -22.83
C ARG A 9 4.79 -2.07 -21.85
N LEU A 10 4.28 -0.99 -21.25
CA LEU A 10 3.19 -1.06 -20.28
C LEU A 10 1.88 -0.65 -20.94
N ASP A 11 0.79 -1.29 -20.53
CA ASP A 11 -0.53 -0.92 -20.98
C ASP A 11 -0.94 0.46 -20.43
N PRO A 12 -1.87 1.16 -21.10
CA PRO A 12 -2.30 2.49 -20.66
C PRO A 12 -2.90 2.53 -19.25
N ALA A 13 -3.57 1.45 -18.79
CA ALA A 13 -4.18 1.42 -17.47
C ALA A 13 -3.14 1.29 -16.36
N LEU A 14 -2.09 0.50 -16.57
CA LEU A 14 -0.95 0.43 -15.65
C LEU A 14 -0.22 1.78 -15.57
N TRP A 15 -0.08 2.50 -16.69
CA TRP A 15 0.47 3.86 -16.65
C TRP A 15 -0.39 4.82 -15.83
N ALA A 16 -1.72 4.79 -15.99
CA ALA A 16 -2.62 5.61 -15.19
C ALA A 16 -2.51 5.28 -13.69
N TYR A 17 -2.34 4.01 -13.35
CA TYR A 17 -2.07 3.59 -11.97
C TYR A 17 -0.73 4.13 -11.44
N ILE A 18 0.35 4.05 -12.23
CA ILE A 18 1.66 4.61 -11.85
C ILE A 18 1.56 6.12 -11.61
N ASP A 19 0.90 6.86 -12.50
CA ASP A 19 0.70 8.30 -12.35
C ASP A 19 -0.09 8.62 -11.06
N ALA A 20 -1.14 7.84 -10.78
CA ALA A 20 -1.93 7.98 -9.56
C ALA A 20 -1.13 7.67 -8.28
N VAL A 21 -0.25 6.66 -8.31
CA VAL A 21 0.66 6.33 -7.20
C VAL A 21 1.69 7.44 -6.99
N ASN A 22 2.33 7.92 -8.06
CA ASN A 22 3.37 8.97 -7.98
C ASN A 22 2.83 10.28 -7.40
N ALA A 23 1.55 10.61 -7.66
CA ALA A 23 0.91 11.80 -7.11
C ALA A 23 0.83 11.83 -5.57
N TRP A 24 1.01 10.69 -4.88
CA TRP A 24 1.08 10.63 -3.43
C TRP A 24 2.43 11.00 -2.84
N TYR A 25 3.51 10.84 -3.61
CA TYR A 25 4.87 10.92 -3.09
C TYR A 25 5.50 12.27 -3.42
N PRO A 26 5.72 13.13 -2.42
CA PRO A 26 6.39 14.39 -2.66
C PRO A 26 7.89 14.13 -2.96
N PRO A 27 8.56 14.97 -3.77
CA PRO A 27 9.96 14.75 -4.16
C PRO A 27 10.92 14.59 -2.98
N GLU A 28 10.66 15.28 -1.87
CA GLU A 28 11.47 15.24 -0.65
C GLU A 28 11.31 13.96 0.18
N ILE A 29 10.39 13.05 -0.19
CA ILE A 29 10.03 11.88 0.62
C ILE A 29 11.24 11.05 1.07
N ILE A 30 12.24 10.88 0.20
CA ILE A 30 13.44 10.08 0.48
C ILE A 30 14.25 10.68 1.64
N GLY A 31 14.22 12.00 1.80
CA GLY A 31 14.93 12.71 2.87
C GLY A 31 14.15 12.83 4.17
N LEU A 32 12.86 12.44 4.19
CA LEU A 32 12.04 12.56 5.40
C LEU A 32 12.35 11.45 6.41
N PRO A 33 12.12 11.68 7.72
CA PRO A 33 12.16 10.63 8.73
C PRO A 33 11.20 9.46 8.42
N ILE A 34 11.55 8.25 8.88
CA ILE A 34 10.83 7.02 8.53
C ILE A 34 9.34 7.02 8.95
N ASP A 35 8.99 7.70 10.04
CA ASP A 35 7.59 7.85 10.48
C ASP A 35 6.78 8.68 9.48
N LYS A 36 7.38 9.73 8.90
CA LYS A 36 6.75 10.56 7.87
C LYS A 36 6.61 9.82 6.55
N GLN A 37 7.63 9.07 6.15
CA GLN A 37 7.56 8.22 4.97
C GLN A 37 6.42 7.19 5.09
N ARG A 38 6.33 6.51 6.26
CA ARG A 38 5.25 5.57 6.55
C ARG A 38 3.87 6.24 6.54
N ALA A 39 3.74 7.45 7.06
CA ALA A 39 2.47 8.16 7.05
C ALA A 39 1.95 8.46 5.62
N VAL A 40 2.85 8.78 4.67
CA VAL A 40 2.50 8.96 3.26
C VAL A 40 2.06 7.63 2.65
N TYR A 41 2.86 6.57 2.84
CA TYR A 41 2.54 5.22 2.36
C TYR A 41 1.18 4.74 2.88
N ASP A 42 0.92 4.89 4.19
CA ASP A 42 -0.32 4.48 4.83
C ASP A 42 -1.55 5.23 4.28
N ARG A 43 -1.40 6.52 3.96
CA ARG A 43 -2.47 7.32 3.34
C ARG A 43 -2.75 6.83 1.91
N MET A 44 -1.71 6.62 1.12
CA MET A 44 -1.83 6.05 -0.22
C MET A 44 -2.50 4.67 -0.16
N SER A 45 -2.01 3.73 0.64
CA SER A 45 -2.58 2.38 0.76
C SER A 45 -4.05 2.40 1.16
N ARG A 46 -4.46 3.31 2.06
CA ARG A 46 -5.89 3.48 2.40
C ARG A 46 -6.72 3.98 1.23
N ALA A 47 -6.22 4.91 0.43
CA ALA A 47 -6.95 5.44 -0.72
C ALA A 47 -7.15 4.41 -1.85
N PHE A 48 -6.18 3.51 -2.05
CA PHE A 48 -6.29 2.43 -3.03
C PHE A 48 -7.04 1.19 -2.53
N HIS A 49 -7.40 1.13 -1.23
CA HIS A 49 -8.05 -0.04 -0.66
C HIS A 49 -9.48 -0.24 -1.21
N GLN A 50 -9.68 -1.28 -2.01
CA GLN A 50 -10.99 -1.64 -2.59
C GLN A 50 -11.90 -2.44 -1.65
N GLY A 51 -11.56 -2.53 -0.36
CA GLY A 51 -12.25 -3.40 0.58
C GLY A 51 -11.82 -4.86 0.45
N ARG A 52 -12.68 -5.76 0.91
CA ARG A 52 -12.47 -7.22 0.87
C ARG A 52 -13.48 -7.86 -0.07
N PRO A 53 -13.14 -8.99 -0.73
CA PRO A 53 -14.12 -9.72 -1.53
C PRO A 53 -15.36 -10.10 -0.73
N ALA A 54 -16.48 -10.31 -1.42
CA ALA A 54 -17.72 -10.76 -0.79
C ALA A 54 -17.53 -12.10 -0.04
N GLY A 55 -18.16 -12.23 1.12
CA GLY A 55 -18.04 -13.42 1.98
C GLY A 55 -16.74 -13.47 2.81
N VAL A 56 -15.75 -12.61 2.54
CA VAL A 56 -14.51 -12.58 3.32
C VAL A 56 -14.67 -11.73 4.58
N LYS A 57 -14.71 -12.38 5.74
CA LYS A 57 -14.62 -11.72 7.04
C LYS A 57 -13.19 -11.65 7.54
N ALA A 58 -12.87 -10.60 8.30
CA ALA A 58 -11.57 -10.43 8.91
C ALA A 58 -11.70 -10.18 10.42
N SER A 59 -10.80 -10.78 11.20
CA SER A 59 -10.67 -10.54 12.62
C SER A 59 -9.21 -10.25 12.99
N ASP A 60 -9.02 -9.25 13.85
CA ASP A 60 -7.72 -8.89 14.39
C ASP A 60 -7.47 -9.63 15.69
N GLY A 61 -6.20 -9.91 15.96
CA GLY A 61 -5.79 -10.56 17.20
C GLY A 61 -4.30 -10.38 17.46
N LEU A 62 -3.87 -10.91 18.59
CA LEU A 62 -2.48 -10.93 19.02
C LEU A 62 -2.03 -12.38 19.18
N ILE A 63 -0.79 -12.65 18.76
CA ILE A 63 -0.10 -13.89 19.07
C ILE A 63 1.03 -13.55 20.05
N ALA A 64 0.98 -14.12 21.25
CA ALA A 64 2.04 -13.96 22.22
C ALA A 64 3.34 -14.58 21.70
N ALA A 65 4.42 -13.81 21.74
CA ALA A 65 5.77 -14.26 21.43
C ALA A 65 6.72 -13.81 22.56
N ALA A 66 7.92 -14.38 22.61
CA ALA A 66 8.89 -14.02 23.64
C ALA A 66 9.20 -12.51 23.58
N GLY A 67 8.80 -11.80 24.65
CA GLY A 67 9.06 -10.37 24.84
C GLY A 67 8.13 -9.41 24.07
N ARG A 68 7.12 -9.89 23.33
CA ARG A 68 6.10 -9.03 22.70
C ARG A 68 4.89 -9.79 22.19
N ASP A 69 3.79 -9.07 22.01
CA ASP A 69 2.67 -9.54 21.21
C ASP A 69 2.86 -9.18 19.73
N ILE A 70 2.50 -10.11 18.84
CA ILE A 70 2.55 -9.90 17.40
C ILE A 70 1.11 -9.69 16.89
N PRO A 71 0.79 -8.52 16.30
CA PRO A 71 -0.51 -8.29 15.71
C PRO A 71 -0.69 -9.12 14.44
N VAL A 72 -1.84 -9.78 14.35
CA VAL A 72 -2.25 -10.59 13.20
C VAL A 72 -3.67 -10.25 12.78
N ARG A 73 -3.96 -10.43 11.49
CA ARG A 73 -5.32 -10.40 10.94
C ARG A 73 -5.62 -11.73 10.28
N ARG A 74 -6.68 -12.40 10.71
CA ARG A 74 -7.17 -13.63 10.09
C ARG A 74 -8.28 -13.29 9.12
N TYR A 75 -8.26 -13.92 7.95
CA TYR A 75 -9.29 -13.79 6.93
C TYR A 75 -9.95 -15.15 6.73
N ARG A 76 -11.29 -15.19 6.66
CA ARG A 76 -12.07 -16.41 6.45
C ARG A 76 -13.17 -16.14 5.43
N LEU A 77 -13.37 -17.08 4.51
CA LEU A 77 -14.56 -17.14 3.68
C LEU A 77 -15.68 -17.80 4.50
N GLU A 78 -16.79 -17.09 4.67
CA GLU A 78 -18.00 -17.61 5.32
C GLU A 78 -19.10 -17.94 4.30
#